data_AF-A0A396IKG1-F1
#
_entry.id   AF-A0A396IKG1-F1
#
_cell.length_a   1.000
_cell.length_b   1.000
_cell.length_c   1.000
_cell.angle_alpha   90.00
_cell.angle_beta   90.00
_cell.angle_gamma   90.00
#
_symmetry.space_group_name_H-M   'P 1'
#
loop_
_entity.id
_entity.type
_entity.pdbx_description
1 polymer ?
#
loop_
_entity_poly.entity_id
_entity_poly.type
_entity_poly.pdbx_seq_one_letter_code
_entity_poly.pdbx_strand_id
1 'polypeptide(L)'
;MLTGKRPTNSIFCENLSLYEFCKMKISEGILEIVDQRLLMPFVEDQTEIVENKIKKCLVMFARIGVACTEEFPAHRMLIKHVIVKLNEIKSKIPC
;
A
#
# COMPACT_ATOMS: atom_id res chain seq x y z
N MET A 1 -6.69 0.45 6.41
CA MET A 1 -5.55 -0.45 6.17
C MET A 1 -5.56 -0.83 4.69
N LEU A 2 -4.39 -0.92 4.04
CA LEU A 2 -4.30 -1.05 2.57
C LEU A 2 -5.08 -2.25 2.02
N THR A 3 -4.91 -3.44 2.60
CA THR A 3 -5.43 -4.71 2.03
C THR A 3 -6.73 -5.19 2.65
N GLY A 4 -7.21 -4.52 3.71
CA GLY A 4 -8.34 -4.98 4.52
C GLY A 4 -8.09 -6.29 5.29
N LYS A 5 -6.91 -6.91 5.16
CA LYS A 5 -6.56 -8.20 5.77
C LYS A 5 -5.76 -8.01 7.05
N ARG A 6 -5.98 -8.90 8.02
CA ARG A 6 -5.19 -8.96 9.25
C ARG A 6 -3.90 -9.77 9.00
N PRO A 7 -2.77 -9.42 9.64
CA PRO A 7 -1.55 -10.23 9.54
C PRO A 7 -1.72 -11.70 9.95
N THR A 8 -2.68 -11.97 10.84
CA THR A 8 -3.03 -13.31 11.34
C THR A 8 -4.18 -13.98 10.55
N ASN A 9 -4.52 -13.46 9.37
CA ASN A 9 -5.55 -14.09 8.53
C ASN A 9 -5.06 -15.47 8.07
N SER A 10 -5.95 -16.47 8.04
CA SER A 10 -5.60 -17.86 7.72
C SER A 10 -5.03 -18.07 6.31
N ILE A 11 -5.22 -17.11 5.38
CA ILE A 11 -4.58 -17.16 4.06
C ILE A 11 -3.05 -16.96 4.13
N PHE A 12 -2.56 -16.41 5.25
CA PHE A 12 -1.14 -16.20 5.51
C PHE A 12 -0.61 -17.38 6.33
N CYS A 13 -0.20 -18.44 5.65
CA CYS A 13 0.33 -19.66 6.24
C CYS A 13 1.73 -19.96 5.71
N GLU A 14 2.45 -20.84 6.44
CA GLU A 14 3.81 -21.26 6.12
C GLU A 14 4.76 -20.07 5.94
N ASN A 15 5.15 -19.78 4.70
CA ASN A 15 6.12 -18.74 4.34
C ASN A 15 5.46 -17.48 3.72
N LEU A 16 4.13 -17.46 3.59
CA LEU A 16 3.41 -16.33 3.02
C LEU A 16 2.90 -15.41 4.14
N SER A 17 3.70 -14.42 4.52
CA SER A 17 3.25 -13.36 5.43
C SER A 17 2.51 -12.25 4.67
N LEU A 18 1.77 -11.39 5.40
CA LEU A 18 1.21 -10.17 4.81
C LEU A 18 2.30 -9.26 4.22
N TYR A 19 3.50 -9.25 4.81
CA TYR A 19 4.67 -8.53 4.28
C TYR A 19 5.06 -9.07 2.90
N GLU A 20 5.27 -10.39 2.78
CA GLU A 20 5.64 -11.02 1.52
C GLU A 20 4.56 -10.84 0.45
N PHE A 21 3.30 -11.05 0.84
CA PHE A 21 2.15 -10.85 -0.03
C PHE A 21 2.10 -9.42 -0.60
N CYS A 22 2.33 -8.41 0.23
CA CYS A 22 2.39 -7.03 -0.24
C CYS A 22 3.60 -6.81 -1.15
N LYS A 23 4.79 -7.22 -0.71
CA LYS A 23 6.07 -7.05 -1.42
C LYS A 23 6.03 -7.59 -2.85
N MET A 24 5.43 -8.77 -3.06
CA MET A 24 5.28 -9.40 -4.37
C MET A 24 4.36 -8.62 -5.33
N LYS A 25 3.37 -7.88 -4.81
CA LYS A 25 2.30 -7.26 -5.61
C LYS A 25 2.43 -5.74 -5.76
N ILE A 26 3.42 -5.10 -5.12
CA ILE A 26 3.58 -3.63 -5.11
C ILE A 26 3.59 -2.99 -6.50
N SER A 27 4.32 -3.55 -7.46
CA SER A 27 4.56 -2.85 -8.74
C SER A 27 3.42 -3.04 -9.75
N GLU A 28 2.99 -4.29 -9.96
CA GLU A 28 2.08 -4.62 -11.06
C GLU A 28 0.67 -4.96 -10.57
N GLY A 29 0.56 -5.66 -9.44
CA GLY A 29 -0.69 -6.20 -8.90
C GLY A 29 -1.27 -5.43 -7.70
N ILE A 30 -0.93 -4.16 -7.51
CA ILE A 30 -1.33 -3.40 -6.30
C ILE A 30 -2.85 -3.32 -6.14
N LEU A 31 -3.59 -3.22 -7.26
CA LEU A 31 -5.05 -3.14 -7.26
C LEU A 31 -5.72 -4.46 -6.88
N GLU A 32 -5.03 -5.60 -7.03
CA GLU A 32 -5.55 -6.92 -6.65
C GLU A 32 -5.52 -7.12 -5.13
N ILE A 33 -4.60 -6.44 -4.44
CA ILE A 33 -4.41 -6.61 -3.00
C ILE A 33 -5.08 -5.53 -2.16
N VAL A 34 -5.43 -4.40 -2.79
CA VAL A 34 -6.04 -3.25 -2.11
C VAL A 34 -7.48 -3.59 -1.68
N ASP A 35 -7.89 -3.07 -0.53
CA ASP A 35 -9.27 -3.11 -0.11
C ASP A 35 -10.11 -2.26 -1.07
N GLN A 36 -11.09 -2.86 -1.74
CA GLN A 36 -11.95 -2.18 -2.71
C GLN A 36 -12.67 -0.97 -2.12
N ARG A 37 -12.89 -0.93 -0.80
CA ARG A 37 -13.46 0.23 -0.10
C ARG A 37 -12.59 1.48 -0.22
N LEU A 38 -11.29 1.32 -0.43
CA LEU A 38 -10.36 2.44 -0.69
C LEU A 38 -10.45 2.96 -2.12
N LEU A 39 -11.04 2.19 -3.04
CA LEU A 39 -11.25 2.59 -4.43
C LEU A 39 -12.60 3.25 -4.66
N MET A 40 -13.59 3.01 -3.78
CA MET A 40 -14.95 3.57 -3.89
C MET A 40 -15.00 5.09 -4.13
N PRO A 41 -14.19 5.94 -3.45
CA PRO A 41 -14.22 7.39 -3.66
C PRO A 41 -13.83 7.83 -5.09
N PHE A 42 -13.24 6.94 -5.89
CA PHE A 42 -12.71 7.25 -7.21
C PHE A 42 -13.51 6.58 -8.34
N VAL A 43 -14.61 5.89 -8.04
CA VAL A 43 -15.43 5.17 -9.03
C VAL A 43 -16.13 6.12 -9.99
N GLU A 44 -16.40 7.35 -9.58
CA GLU A 44 -17.08 8.36 -10.41
C GLU A 44 -16.11 9.05 -11.40
N ASP A 45 -14.81 9.08 -11.09
CA ASP A 45 -13.75 9.66 -11.92
C ASP A 45 -12.79 8.56 -12.41
N GLN A 46 -13.30 7.70 -13.29
CA GLN A 46 -12.56 6.61 -13.97
C GLN A 46 -11.71 7.11 -15.15
N THR A 47 -11.25 8.36 -15.13
CA THR A 47 -10.30 8.80 -16.15
C THR A 47 -8.99 8.02 -15.98
N GLU A 48 -8.39 7.57 -17.10
CA GLU A 48 -7.12 6.83 -17.09
C GLU A 48 -6.02 7.57 -16.28
N ILE A 49 -6.07 8.91 -16.30
CA ILE A 49 -5.18 9.78 -15.55
C ILE A 49 -5.37 9.61 -14.03
N VAL A 50 -6.61 9.60 -13.55
CA VAL A 50 -6.94 9.50 -12.12
C VAL A 50 -6.65 8.08 -11.62
N GLU A 51 -7.04 7.05 -12.37
CA GLU A 51 -6.70 5.67 -12.05
C GLU A 51 -5.18 5.46 -11.92
N ASN A 52 -4.39 5.98 -12.86
CA ASN A 52 -2.93 5.88 -12.81
C ASN A 52 -2.34 6.66 -11.62
N LYS A 53 -2.89 7.83 -11.28
CA LYS A 53 -2.48 8.60 -10.09
C LYS A 53 -2.76 7.84 -8.79
N ILE A 54 -3.94 7.25 -8.67
CA ILE A 54 -4.33 6.45 -7.50
C ILE A 54 -3.44 5.22 -7.39
N LYS A 55 -3.25 4.48 -8.49
CA LYS A 55 -2.34 3.32 -8.54
C LYS A 55 -0.95 3.71 -8.03
N LYS A 56 -0.38 4.81 -8.53
CA LYS A 56 0.93 5.33 -8.07
C LYS A 56 0.94 5.65 -6.57
N CYS A 57 -0.12 6.28 -6.05
CA CYS A 57 -0.23 6.58 -4.61
C CYS A 57 -0.30 5.31 -3.77
N LEU A 58 -1.05 4.29 -4.20
CA LEU A 58 -1.14 3.00 -3.54
C LEU A 58 0.20 2.26 -3.54
N VAL A 59 0.94 2.29 -4.67
CA VAL A 59 2.31 1.74 -4.75
C VAL A 59 3.23 2.43 -3.76
N MET A 60 3.21 3.77 -3.70
CA MET A 60 4.02 4.52 -2.74
C MET A 60 3.66 4.16 -1.29
N PHE A 61 2.36 4.08 -0.98
CA PHE A 61 1.89 3.72 0.37
C PHE A 61 2.31 2.31 0.76
N ALA A 62 2.15 1.33 -0.13
CA ALA A 62 2.58 -0.05 0.10
C ALA A 62 4.09 -0.16 0.33
N ARG A 63 4.90 0.59 -0.42
CA ARG A 63 6.36 0.63 -0.25
C ARG A 63 6.76 1.17 1.12
N ILE A 64 6.06 2.18 1.63
CA ILE A 64 6.26 2.67 3.00
C ILE A 64 5.93 1.55 3.98
N GLY A 65 4.76 0.90 3.84
CA GLY A 65 4.35 -0.21 4.69
C GLY A 65 5.39 -1.32 4.76
N VAL A 66 5.82 -1.84 3.60
CA VAL A 66 6.87 -2.88 3.49
C VAL A 66 8.16 -2.44 4.17
N ALA A 67 8.64 -1.24 3.89
CA ALA A 67 9.86 -0.72 4.50
C ALA A 67 9.76 -0.50 6.02
N CYS A 68 8.56 -0.28 6.57
CA CYS A 68 8.33 -0.22 8.01
C CYS A 68 8.30 -1.61 8.67
N THR A 69 7.98 -2.64 7.90
CA THR A 69 7.81 -4.02 8.36
C THR A 69 8.97 -4.94 7.98
N GLU A 70 10.11 -4.39 7.57
CA GLU A 70 11.34 -5.17 7.37
C GLU A 70 11.65 -6.02 8.60
N GLU A 71 12.10 -7.25 8.36
CA GLU A 71 12.36 -8.23 9.42
C GLU A 71 13.37 -7.66 10.43
N PHE A 72 14.51 -7.19 9.93
CA PHE A 72 15.56 -6.59 10.73
C PHE A 72 15.21 -5.15 11.12
N PRO A 73 15.17 -4.82 12.44
CA PRO A 73 14.86 -3.47 12.90
C PRO A 73 15.75 -2.39 12.30
N ALA A 74 17.03 -2.69 12.04
CA ALA A 74 17.99 -1.77 11.46
C ALA A 74 17.67 -1.36 10.01
N HIS A 75 16.88 -2.15 9.28
CA HIS A 75 16.46 -1.85 7.91
C HIS A 75 15.12 -1.12 7.85
N ARG A 76 14.41 -1.00 8.98
CA ARG A 76 13.11 -0.34 9.00
C ARG A 76 13.26 1.16 8.75
N MET A 77 12.37 1.70 7.94
CA MET A 77 12.34 3.13 7.66
C MET A 77 12.13 3.93 8.95
N LEU A 78 12.96 4.96 9.16
CA LEU A 78 12.80 5.88 10.28
C LEU A 78 11.45 6.60 10.21
N ILE A 79 10.76 6.72 11.35
CA ILE A 79 9.42 7.33 11.43
C ILE A 79 9.38 8.75 10.85
N LYS A 80 10.44 9.53 11.00
CA LYS A 80 10.56 10.87 10.41
C LYS A 80 10.46 10.84 8.88
N HIS A 81 11.03 9.84 8.22
CA HIS A 81 10.94 9.67 6.77
C HIS A 81 9.57 9.12 6.35
N VAL A 82 8.98 8.25 7.17
CA VAL A 82 7.62 7.74 6.95
C VAL A 82 6.62 8.91 6.90
N ILE A 83 6.68 9.82 7.88
CA ILE A 83 5.79 11.00 7.95
C ILE A 83 5.93 11.87 6.70
N VAL A 84 7.17 12.18 6.28
CA VAL A 84 7.43 12.99 5.07
C VAL A 84 6.79 12.33 3.85
N LYS A 85 7.03 11.04 3.61
CA LYS A 85 6.48 10.32 2.45
C LYS A 85 4.96 10.19 2.51
N LEU A 86 4.37 10.01 3.69
CA LEU A 86 2.92 9.97 3.85
C LEU A 86 2.28 11.33 3.52
N ASN A 87 2.91 12.43 3.92
CA ASN A 87 2.44 13.78 3.57
C ASN A 87 2.52 14.04 2.05
N GLU A 88 3.57 13.55 1.39
CA GLU A 88 3.70 13.61 -0.07
C GLU A 88 2.64 12.78 -0.83
N ILE A 89 2.11 11.72 -0.22
CA ILE A 89 0.99 10.95 -0.79
C ILE A 89 -0.31 11.73 -0.56
N LYS A 90 -0.51 12.24 0.66
CA LYS A 90 -1.70 13.02 1.02
C LYS A 90 -1.91 14.21 0.09
N SER A 91 -0.85 14.91 -0.31
CA SER A 91 -0.94 16.05 -1.23
C SER A 91 -1.28 15.67 -2.68
N LYS A 92 -1.25 14.37 -3.04
CA LYS A 92 -1.51 13.88 -4.40
C LYS A 92 -2.90 13.26 -4.56
N ILE A 93 -3.57 12.93 -3.45
CA ILE A 93 -4.94 12.42 -3.47
C ILE A 93 -5.88 13.62 -3.59
N PRO A 94 -6.68 13.72 -4.67
CA PRO A 94 -7.70 14.75 -4.76
C PRO A 94 -8.71 14.56 -3.63
N CYS A 95 -9.08 15.66 -2.96
CA CYS A 95 -10.16 15.67 -1.96
C CYS A 95 -11.53 15.54 -2.62
#